data_AF-A0A254NHT5-F1
#
_entry.id   AF-A0A254NHT5-F1
#
_cell.length_a   1.000
_cell.length_b   1.000
_cell.length_c   1.000
_cell.angle_alpha   90.00
_cell.angle_beta   90.00
_cell.angle_gamma   90.00
#
_symmetry.space_group_name_H-M   'P 1'
#
loop_
_entity.id
_entity.type
_entity.pdbx_description
1 polymer ?
#
loop_
_entity_poly.entity_id
_entity_poly.type
_entity_poly.pdbx_seq_one_letter_code
_entity_poly.pdbx_strand_id
1 'polypeptide(L)' 'MDRLEAIVAELERGDVPLEKSIDLFQQGMKLSQLCGQKLEQVERKIETIVEEDGQLRRRNFASEAEGGDNF' A
#
# COMPACT_ATOMS: atom_id res chain seq x y z
N MET A 1 -6.82 10.03 -4.50
CA MET A 1 -5.53 10.16 -3.78
C MET A 1 -5.33 11.59 -3.31
N ASP A 2 -5.91 12.54 -4.03
CA ASP A 2 -5.84 13.99 -3.89
C ASP A 2 -6.04 14.51 -2.46
N ARG A 3 -6.90 13.86 -1.67
CA ARG A 3 -7.12 14.26 -0.27
C ARG A 3 -5.93 13.92 0.64
N LEU A 4 -5.28 12.78 0.43
CA LEU A 4 -4.10 12.39 1.19
C LEU A 4 -2.91 13.30 0.82
N GLU A 5 -2.75 13.59 -0.46
CA GLU A 5 -1.72 14.52 -0.96
C GLU A 5 -1.91 15.94 -0.40
N ALA A 6 -3.14 16.43 -0.36
CA ALA A 6 -3.46 17.72 0.27
C ALA A 6 -3.12 17.73 1.77
N ILE A 7 -3.41 16.64 2.48
CA ILE A 7 -3.08 16.51 3.92
C ILE A 7 -1.56 16.51 4.12
N VAL A 8 -0.81 15.77 3.31
CA VAL A 8 0.66 15.74 3.36
C VAL A 8 1.24 17.13 3.10
N ALA A 9 0.76 17.80 2.04
CA ALA A 9 1.21 19.15 1.71
C ALA A 9 0.88 20.17 2.84
N GLU A 10 -0.29 20.06 3.48
CA GLU A 10 -0.66 20.93 4.61
C GLU A 10 0.24 20.67 5.83
N LEU A 11 0.56 19.41 6.13
CA LEU A 11 1.48 19.05 7.22
C LEU A 11 2.94 19.48 6.95
N GLU A 12 3.40 19.41 5.71
CA GLU A 12 4.77 19.79 5.31
C GLU A 12 5.01 21.31 5.36
N ARG A 13 3.96 22.13 5.21
CA ARG A 13 4.08 23.60 5.28
C ARG A 13 4.46 24.09 6.68
N GLY A 14 4.24 23.28 7.73
CA GLY A 14 4.71 23.57 9.10
C GLY A 14 4.04 24.76 9.79
N ASP A 15 3.09 25.44 9.13
CA ASP A 15 2.31 26.56 9.65
C ASP A 15 0.99 26.10 10.31
N VAL A 16 0.82 24.80 10.50
CA VAL A 16 -0.39 24.18 11.06
C VAL A 16 -0.28 24.07 12.59
N PRO A 17 -1.28 24.58 13.34
CA PRO A 17 -1.34 24.40 14.79
C PRO A 17 -1.31 22.92 15.19
N LEU A 18 -0.64 22.59 16.30
CA LEU A 18 -0.42 21.21 16.73
C LEU A 18 -1.70 20.35 16.79
N GLU A 19 -2.78 20.88 17.36
CA GLU A 19 -4.07 20.16 17.43
C GLU A 19 -4.58 19.79 16.03
N LYS A 20 -4.49 20.72 15.08
CA LYS A 20 -4.91 20.48 13.71
C LYS A 20 -3.96 19.54 12.97
N SER A 21 -2.66 19.57 13.27
CA SER A 21 -1.68 18.61 12.75
C SER A 21 -1.98 17.18 13.20
N ILE A 22 -2.43 17.00 14.45
CA ILE A 22 -2.86 15.70 14.98
C ILE A 22 -4.10 15.19 14.23
N ASP A 23 -5.09 16.05 14.03
CA ASP A 23 -6.31 15.68 13.28
C ASP A 23 -6.02 15.33 11.82
N LEU A 24 -5.16 16.10 11.15
CA LEU A 24 -4.72 15.86 9.77
C LEU A 24 -3.94 14.55 9.67
N PHE A 25 -3.04 14.29 10.61
CA PHE A 25 -2.28 13.04 10.65
C PHE A 25 -3.20 11.82 10.80
N GLN A 26 -4.18 11.87 11.72
CA GLN A 26 -5.16 10.79 11.88
C GLN A 26 -6.00 10.55 10.62
N GLN A 27 -6.40 11.63 9.95
CA GLN A 27 -7.11 11.55 8.67
C GLN A 27 -6.23 10.93 7.57
N GLY A 28 -4.96 11.36 7.48
CA GLY A 28 -3.99 10.81 6.54
C GLY A 28 -3.74 9.32 6.74
N MET A 29 -3.60 8.88 7.99
CA MET A 29 -3.46 7.46 8.34
C MET A 29 -4.65 6.62 7.87
N LYS A 30 -5.88 7.07 8.11
CA LYS A 30 -7.10 6.36 7.68
C LYS A 30 -7.17 6.24 6.16
N LEU A 31 -6.83 7.31 5.44
CA LEU A 31 -6.81 7.31 3.99
C LEU A 31 -5.71 6.38 3.44
N SER A 32 -4.54 6.37 4.06
CA SER A 32 -3.44 5.47 3.70
C SER A 32 -3.83 3.99 3.88
N GLN A 33 -4.43 3.64 5.02
CA GLN A 33 -4.95 2.29 5.25
C GLN A 33 -6.00 1.87 4.22
N LEU A 34 -6.92 2.78 3.86
CA LEU A 34 -7.93 2.50 2.84
C LEU A 34 -7.31 2.23 1.47
N CYS A 35 -6.27 2.97 1.09
CA CYS A 35 -5.54 2.72 -0.15
C CYS A 35 -4.85 1.36 -0.12
N GLY A 36 -4.18 1.02 0.99
CA GLY A 36 -3.55 -0.29 1.18
C GLY A 36 -4.56 -1.44 1.03
N GLN A 37 -5.74 -1.33 1.65
CA GLN A 37 -6.80 -2.32 1.53
C GLN A 37 -7.32 -2.46 0.10
N LYS A 38 -7.46 -1.36 -0.64
CA LYS A 38 -7.87 -1.41 -2.05
C LYS A 38 -6.83 -2.12 -2.91
N LEU A 39 -5.55 -1.83 -2.70
CA LEU A 39 -4.45 -2.50 -3.41
C LEU A 39 -4.45 -3.99 -3.11
N GLU A 40 -4.52 -4.39 -1.84
CA GLU A 40 -4.58 -5.80 -1.42
C GLU A 40 -5.79 -6.54 -2.02
N GLN A 41 -6.93 -5.84 -2.17
CA GLN A 41 -8.12 -6.40 -2.78
C GLN A 41 -7.99 -6.57 -4.30
N VAL A 42 -7.25 -5.68 -4.97
CA VAL A 42 -6.92 -5.78 -6.39
C VAL A 42 -5.89 -6.88 -6.63
N GLU A 43 -4.84 -6.96 -5.81
CA GLU A 43 -3.83 -8.03 -5.86
C GLU A 43 -4.48 -9.41 -5.75
N ARG A 44 -5.35 -9.63 -4.76
CA ARG A 44 -6.10 -10.89 -4.61
C ARG A 44 -6.96 -11.23 -5.82
N LYS A 45 -7.64 -10.24 -6.42
CA LYS A 45 -8.46 -10.46 -7.62
C LYS A 45 -7.61 -10.84 -8.83
N ILE A 46 -6.44 -10.21 -8.99
CA ILE A 46 -5.50 -10.54 -10.06
C ILE A 46 -4.97 -11.96 -9.85
N GLU A 47 -4.61 -12.34 -8.62
CA GLU A 47 -4.20 -13.71 -8.30
C GLU A 47 -5.28 -14.72 -8.72
N THR A 48 -6.55 -14.52 -8.33
CA THR A 48 -7.64 -15.43 -8.71
C THR A 48 -7.85 -15.53 -10.22
N ILE A 49 -7.79 -14.42 -10.96
CA ILE A 49 -7.95 -14.43 -12.43
C ILE A 49 -6.79 -15.19 -13.11
N VAL A 50 -5.57 -15.05 -12.58
CA VAL A 50 -4.38 -15.78 -13.07
C VAL A 50 -4.50 -17.29 -12.76
N GLU A 51 -5.18 -17.68 -11.68
CA GLU A 51 -5.48 -19.09 -11.38
C GLU A 51 -6.52 -19.69 -12.36
N GLU A 52 -7.50 -18.91 -12.81
CA GLU A 52 -8.56 -19.37 -13.73
C GLU A 52 -8.09 -19.51 -15.20
N ASP A 53 -7.11 -18.72 -15.65
CA ASP A 53 -6.60 -18.73 -17.04
C ASP A 53 -5.41 -19.71 -17.28
N GLY A 54 -5.20 -20.66 -16.35
CA GLY A 54 -4.71 -21.99 -16.71
C GLY A 54 -3.27 -22.40 -16.37
N GLN A 55 -2.42 -21.57 -15.75
CA GLN A 55 -1.15 -22.06 -15.15
C GLN A 55 -0.77 -21.31 -13.88
N LEU A 56 -1.08 -21.93 -12.74
CA LEU A 56 -0.63 -21.57 -11.39
C LEU A 56 0.90 -21.58 -11.29
N ARG A 57 1.56 -20.48 -11.63
CA ARG A 57 2.92 -20.17 -11.18
C ARG A 57 2.77 -19.21 -10.01
N ARG A 58 2.71 -19.74 -8.78
CA ARG A 58 2.95 -18.94 -7.57
C ARG A 58 4.34 -18.31 -7.70
N ARG A 59 4.40 -17.06 -8.13
CA ARG A 59 5.56 -16.23 -7.81
C ARG A 59 5.29 -15.70 -6.41
N ASN A 60 5.72 -16.48 -5.42
CA ASN A 60 5.90 -15.94 -4.08
C ASN A 60 6.80 -14.71 -4.25
N PHE A 61 6.29 -13.50 -4.01
CA PHE A 61 7.13 -12.31 -3.88
C PHE A 61 8.01 -12.35 -2.61
N ALA A 62 8.00 -13.47 -1.88
CA ALA A 62 8.92 -13.82 -0.81
C ALA A 62 9.79 -15.03 -1.20
N SER A 63 10.68 -14.86 -2.17
CA SER A 63 11.87 -15.71 -2.33
C SER A 63 12.89 -15.04 -3.24
N GLU A 64 13.50 -13.95 -2.77
CA GLU A 64 14.87 -13.55 -3.16
C GLU A 64 15.84 -13.76 -1.98
N ALA A 65 15.56 -14.75 -1.14
CA ALA A 65 16.55 -15.38 -0.28
C ALA A 65 16.36 -16.88 -0.48
N GLU A 66 17.45 -17.63 -0.62
CA GLU A 66 17.55 -19.08 -0.90
C GLU A 66 17.77 -19.40 -2.40
N GLY A 67 19.00 -19.19 -2.85
CA GLY A 67 19.46 -19.63 -4.16
C GLY A 67 20.96 -19.43 -4.35
N GLY A 68 21.78 -19.87 -3.39
CA GLY A 68 23.24 -19.92 -3.50
C GLY A 68 23.71 -21.36 -3.66
N ASP A 69 23.69 -21.82 -4.91
CA ASP A 69 24.39 -22.94 -5.54
C ASP A 69 25.00 -24.06 -4.68
N ASN A 70 24.49 -25.28 -4.88
CA ASN A 70 25.26 -26.51 -4.69
C ASN A 70 25.66 -27.07 -6.07
N PHE A 71 26.92 -26.86 -6.46
CA PHE A 71 27.69 -27.78 -7.29
C PHE A 71 29.11 -27.91 -6.74
#